data_AF-A0A3D3S741-F1
#
_entry.id   AF-A0A3D3S741-F1
#
_cell.length_a   1.000
_cell.length_b   1.000
_cell.length_c   1.000
_cell.angle_alpha   90.00
_cell.angle_beta   90.00
_cell.angle_gamma   90.00
#
_symmetry.space_group_name_H-M   'P 1'
#
loop_
_entity.id
_entity.type
_entity.pdbx_description
1 polymer ?
#
loop_
_entity_poly.entity_id
_entity_poly.type
_entity_poly.pdbx_seq_one_letter_code
_entity_poly.pdbx_strand_id
1 'polypeptide(L)'
;FKPGQYIGIRLTVDGQEVRRNYSLSAPPNGSTYRISVKREPGGVVSNHLHDALGVGAAIDLFPPAGEFVLAPGERPLALISGGVGITPTLPMLHAAHEQRRPVTFVHFARNAAVHAFRDWVDDLVARSPQARRFYCHEQAGTLPVDAHGRACTDLLARWLPQARDMDAYFIGPPPFMAAVKRALGELGVPPAQMHWEFFGPAAALET
;
A
#
# COMPACT_ATOMS: atom_id res chain seq x y z
N PHE A 1 15.35 6.04 4.44
CA PHE A 1 14.11 6.44 3.73
C PHE A 1 12.98 6.56 4.73
N LYS A 2 11.93 7.31 4.40
CA LYS A 2 10.72 7.42 5.22
C LYS A 2 9.68 6.37 4.80
N PRO A 3 8.92 5.77 5.74
CA PRO A 3 7.82 4.87 5.41
C PRO A 3 6.86 5.48 4.40
N GLY A 4 6.67 4.80 3.27
CA GLY A 4 5.81 5.25 2.17
C GLY A 4 6.57 5.69 0.90
N GLN A 5 7.85 6.03 1.01
CA GLN A 5 8.68 6.39 -0.15
C GLN A 5 8.85 5.23 -1.14
N TYR A 6 9.17 5.60 -2.37
CA TYR A 6 9.55 4.67 -3.43
C TYR A 6 11.04 4.80 -3.78
N ILE A 7 11.52 3.82 -4.53
CA ILE A 7 12.84 3.84 -5.15
C ILE A 7 12.68 3.70 -6.67
N GLY A 8 13.42 4.50 -7.42
CA GLY A 8 13.52 4.35 -8.86
C GLY A 8 14.54 3.25 -9.19
N ILE A 9 14.21 2.37 -10.13
CA ILE A 9 15.15 1.42 -10.72
C ILE A 9 15.39 1.78 -12.19
N ARG A 10 16.63 1.59 -12.64
CA ARG A 10 17.03 1.68 -14.04
C ARG A 10 17.53 0.32 -14.50
N LEU A 11 17.02 -0.14 -15.63
CA LEU A 11 17.35 -1.41 -16.25
C LEU A 11 17.55 -1.23 -17.75
N THR A 12 18.28 -2.15 -18.36
CA THR A 12 18.31 -2.32 -19.82
C THR A 12 17.58 -3.61 -20.16
N VAL A 13 16.46 -3.52 -20.87
CA VAL A 13 15.66 -4.67 -21.30
C VAL A 13 15.62 -4.63 -22.83
N ASP A 14 16.03 -5.72 -23.48
CA ASP A 14 16.09 -5.84 -24.95
C ASP A 14 16.85 -4.68 -25.63
N GLY A 15 17.94 -4.22 -25.00
CA GLY A 15 18.77 -3.11 -25.49
C GLY A 15 18.20 -1.72 -25.24
N GLN A 16 17.04 -1.59 -24.60
CA GLN A 16 16.42 -0.30 -24.27
C GLN A 16 16.52 0.01 -22.78
N GLU A 17 16.94 1.25 -22.46
CA GLU A 17 16.90 1.74 -21.08
C GLU A 17 15.44 1.99 -20.66
N VAL A 18 15.05 1.39 -19.53
CA VAL A 18 13.73 1.54 -18.93
C VAL A 18 13.86 1.90 -17.46
N ARG A 19 12.98 2.79 -17.00
CA ARG A 19 12.94 3.26 -15.60
C ARG A 19 11.56 3.03 -15.01
N ARG A 20 11.50 2.53 -13.77
CA ARG A 20 10.24 2.34 -13.03
C ARG A 20 10.44 2.65 -11.57
N ASN A 21 9.37 3.14 -10.93
CA ASN A 21 9.33 3.40 -9.50
C ASN A 21 8.62 2.25 -8.80
N TYR A 22 9.15 1.83 -7.65
CA TYR A 22 8.55 0.83 -6.78
C TYR A 22 8.59 1.31 -5.33
N SER A 23 7.45 1.27 -4.64
CA SER A 23 7.40 1.54 -3.21
C SER A 23 8.37 0.64 -2.46
N LEU A 24 9.08 1.22 -1.49
CA LEU A 24 9.88 0.45 -0.55
C LEU A 24 8.91 -0.27 0.39
N SER A 25 8.90 -1.60 0.32
CA SER A 25 7.88 -2.45 0.96
C SER A 25 8.33 -3.08 2.28
N ALA A 26 9.57 -2.82 2.71
CA ALA A 26 10.09 -3.18 4.02
C ALA A 26 10.32 -1.94 4.91
N PRO A 27 10.28 -2.11 6.24
CA PRO A 27 10.80 -1.10 7.17
C PRO A 27 12.28 -0.79 6.89
N PRO A 28 12.74 0.46 7.10
CA PRO A 28 14.14 0.81 6.97
C PRO A 28 14.98 0.09 8.04
N ASN A 29 16.05 -0.57 7.63
CA ASN A 29 16.97 -1.29 8.52
C ASN A 29 18.43 -0.78 8.42
N GLY A 30 18.70 0.21 7.57
CA GLY A 30 20.03 0.81 7.38
C GLY A 30 20.96 0.04 6.43
N SER A 31 20.56 -1.14 5.93
CA SER A 31 21.44 -1.98 5.10
C SER A 31 20.84 -2.44 3.78
N THR A 32 19.52 -2.62 3.69
CA THR A 32 18.87 -3.15 2.49
C THR A 32 17.55 -2.46 2.14
N TYR A 33 17.17 -2.57 0.88
CA TYR A 33 15.85 -2.18 0.37
C TYR A 33 15.07 -3.44 -0.01
N ARG A 34 13.74 -3.39 0.14
CA ARG A 34 12.82 -4.38 -0.43
C ARG A 34 11.81 -3.66 -1.30
N ILE A 35 11.67 -4.13 -2.54
CA ILE A 35 10.56 -3.79 -3.42
C ILE A 35 9.67 -5.04 -3.59
N SER A 36 8.43 -4.87 -4.00
CA SER A 36 7.53 -6.01 -4.24
C SER A 36 6.71 -5.73 -5.48
N VAL A 37 6.93 -6.56 -6.50
CA VAL A 37 6.53 -6.27 -7.87
C VAL A 37 5.37 -7.18 -8.27
N LYS A 38 4.20 -6.60 -8.49
CA LYS A 38 3.11 -7.29 -9.17
C LYS A 38 3.48 -7.47 -10.64
N ARG A 39 3.29 -8.67 -11.17
CA ARG A 39 3.38 -8.93 -12.60
C ARG A 39 2.22 -8.25 -13.31
N GLU A 40 2.51 -7.30 -14.20
CA GLU A 40 1.52 -6.69 -15.08
C GLU A 40 1.51 -7.41 -16.44
N PRO A 41 0.35 -7.88 -16.94
CA PRO A 41 0.24 -8.44 -18.28
C PRO A 41 0.76 -7.46 -19.34
N GLY A 42 1.69 -7.90 -20.19
CA GLY A 42 2.34 -7.05 -21.20
C GLY A 42 3.34 -6.02 -20.66
N GLY A 43 3.59 -5.97 -19.35
CA GLY A 43 4.53 -5.02 -18.75
C GLY A 43 5.99 -5.42 -18.92
N VAL A 44 6.78 -4.61 -19.64
CA VAL A 44 8.21 -4.90 -19.91
C VAL A 44 9.00 -5.17 -18.63
N VAL A 45 9.04 -4.19 -17.71
CA VAL A 45 9.88 -4.28 -16.51
C VAL A 45 9.36 -5.30 -15.50
N SER A 46 8.06 -5.36 -15.24
CA SER A 46 7.52 -6.30 -14.25
C SER A 46 7.73 -7.75 -14.66
N ASN A 47 7.61 -8.08 -15.95
CA ASN A 47 7.89 -9.44 -16.43
C ASN A 47 9.39 -9.73 -16.42
N HIS A 48 10.24 -8.80 -16.86
CA HIS A 48 11.69 -8.96 -16.78
C HIS A 48 12.18 -9.24 -15.34
N LEU A 49 11.64 -8.51 -14.34
CA LEU A 49 11.97 -8.71 -12.93
C LEU A 49 11.52 -10.08 -12.38
N HIS A 50 10.48 -10.70 -12.97
CA HIS A 50 10.03 -12.02 -12.55
C HIS A 50 10.72 -13.15 -13.32
N ASP A 51 11.03 -12.95 -14.60
CA ASP A 51 11.41 -14.03 -15.52
C ASP A 51 12.92 -14.10 -15.75
N ALA A 52 13.64 -12.97 -15.67
CA ALA A 52 15.04 -12.88 -16.08
C ALA A 52 15.99 -12.40 -14.97
N LEU A 53 15.52 -11.57 -14.04
CA LEU A 53 16.38 -11.05 -12.96
C LEU A 53 16.58 -12.09 -11.85
N GLY A 54 17.78 -12.65 -11.76
CA GLY A 54 18.18 -13.61 -10.74
C GLY A 54 18.97 -13.02 -9.57
N VAL A 55 19.13 -13.80 -8.50
CA VAL A 55 20.02 -13.46 -7.36
C VAL A 55 21.45 -13.28 -7.86
N GLY A 56 22.13 -12.23 -7.38
CA GLY A 56 23.48 -11.87 -7.80
C GLY A 56 23.54 -10.88 -8.96
N ALA A 57 22.41 -10.61 -9.63
CA ALA A 57 22.33 -9.55 -10.63
C ALA A 57 22.48 -8.16 -9.98
N ALA A 58 23.14 -7.25 -10.70
CA ALA A 58 23.23 -5.85 -10.33
C ALA A 58 22.16 -5.03 -11.06
N ILE A 59 21.55 -4.08 -10.37
CA ILE A 59 20.61 -3.13 -10.93
C ILE A 59 20.96 -1.72 -10.42
N ASP A 60 20.71 -0.71 -11.25
CA ASP A 60 20.93 0.67 -10.85
C ASP A 60 19.73 1.20 -10.09
N LEU A 61 20.01 1.86 -8.96
CA LEU A 61 19.01 2.46 -8.10
C LEU A 61 19.17 3.98 -8.05
N PHE A 62 18.06 4.69 -8.10
CA PHE A 62 18.00 6.08 -7.69
C PHE A 62 17.88 6.18 -6.16
N PRO A 63 18.16 7.34 -5.55
CA PRO A 63 17.85 7.56 -4.15
C PRO A 63 16.35 7.41 -3.85
N PRO A 64 15.96 7.00 -2.64
CA PRO A 64 14.56 7.00 -2.22
C PRO A 64 13.91 8.39 -2.36
N ALA A 65 12.68 8.43 -2.87
CA ALA A 65 11.94 9.66 -3.17
C ALA A 65 10.43 9.48 -2.88
N GLY A 66 9.68 10.57 -3.01
CA GLY A 66 8.21 10.60 -2.84
C GLY A 66 7.76 11.33 -1.58
N GLU A 67 6.56 11.91 -1.68
CA GLU A 67 5.90 12.73 -0.65
C GLU A 67 4.79 11.99 0.11
N PHE A 68 4.38 10.82 -0.37
CA PHE A 68 3.46 9.94 0.34
C PHE A 68 4.18 9.23 1.48
N VAL A 69 4.48 9.97 2.53
CA VAL A 69 5.24 9.50 3.70
C VAL A 69 4.40 9.60 4.96
N LEU A 70 4.58 8.64 5.86
CA LEU A 70 3.95 8.70 7.17
C LEU A 70 4.45 9.93 7.94
N ALA A 71 3.54 10.89 8.16
CA ALA A 71 3.83 12.09 8.95
C ALA A 71 3.98 11.74 10.44
N PRO A 72 4.89 12.41 11.16
CA PRO A 72 4.98 12.27 12.61
C PRO A 72 3.70 12.77 13.27
N GLY A 73 3.30 12.15 14.38
CA GLY A 73 2.13 12.54 15.15
C GLY A 73 1.48 11.36 15.89
N GLU A 74 0.50 11.68 16.74
CA GLU A 74 -0.15 10.72 17.64
C GLU A 74 -1.57 10.34 17.19
N ARG A 75 -2.16 11.07 16.23
CA ARG A 75 -3.53 10.85 15.76
C ARG A 75 -3.68 9.41 15.24
N PRO A 76 -4.78 8.67 15.49
CA PRO A 76 -4.99 7.35 14.92
C PRO A 76 -4.75 7.29 13.41
N LEU A 77 -4.21 6.18 12.92
CA LEU A 77 -3.96 5.93 11.50
C LEU A 77 -5.05 5.06 10.89
N ALA A 78 -5.44 5.37 9.66
CA ALA A 78 -6.14 4.46 8.78
C ALA A 78 -5.26 4.17 7.57
N LEU A 79 -4.76 2.94 7.44
CA LEU A 79 -3.94 2.49 6.31
C LEU A 79 -4.80 1.64 5.38
N ILE A 80 -5.25 2.20 4.25
CA ILE A 80 -6.28 1.60 3.38
C ILE A 80 -5.68 1.28 2.02
N SER A 81 -5.49 0.00 1.70
CA SER A 81 -4.79 -0.42 0.48
C SER A 81 -5.61 -1.31 -0.44
N GLY A 82 -5.38 -1.16 -1.75
CA GLY A 82 -5.96 -2.01 -2.79
C GLY A 82 -4.88 -2.72 -3.62
N GLY A 83 -4.89 -4.05 -3.64
CA GLY A 83 -3.95 -4.85 -4.42
C GLY A 83 -2.47 -4.55 -4.09
N VAL A 84 -1.64 -4.27 -5.10
CA VAL A 84 -0.21 -3.98 -4.88
C VAL A 84 0.05 -2.69 -4.08
N GLY A 85 -0.97 -1.85 -3.90
CA GLY A 85 -0.90 -0.70 -2.99
C GLY A 85 -0.68 -1.05 -1.52
N ILE A 86 -0.73 -2.33 -1.15
CA ILE A 86 -0.26 -2.75 0.17
C ILE A 86 1.22 -2.39 0.41
N THR A 87 2.03 -2.30 -0.65
CA THR A 87 3.50 -2.20 -0.53
C THR A 87 4.00 -1.01 0.29
N PRO A 88 3.62 0.26 0.05
CA PRO A 88 4.06 1.37 0.90
C PRO A 88 3.40 1.39 2.29
N THR A 89 2.27 0.71 2.49
CA THR A 89 1.60 0.70 3.80
C THR A 89 2.26 -0.25 4.80
N LEU A 90 3.02 -1.25 4.34
CA LEU A 90 3.77 -2.17 5.22
C LEU A 90 4.78 -1.43 6.13
N PRO A 91 5.73 -0.62 5.63
CA PRO A 91 6.62 0.12 6.51
C PRO A 91 5.88 1.16 7.37
N MET A 92 4.75 1.70 6.91
CA MET A 92 3.92 2.62 7.72
C MET A 92 3.30 1.88 8.90
N LEU A 93 2.77 0.67 8.69
CA LEU A 93 2.22 -0.17 9.75
C LEU A 93 3.30 -0.55 10.77
N HIS A 94 4.50 -0.88 10.30
CA HIS A 94 5.64 -1.14 11.19
C HIS A 94 6.02 0.10 12.01
N ALA A 95 6.10 1.27 11.39
CA ALA A 95 6.40 2.50 12.12
C ALA A 95 5.33 2.82 13.17
N ALA A 96 4.05 2.59 12.86
CA ALA A 96 2.96 2.75 13.82
C ALA A 96 3.07 1.78 15.01
N HIS A 97 3.47 0.52 14.75
CA HIS A 97 3.76 -0.46 15.80
C HIS A 97 4.85 0.03 16.76
N GLU A 98 6.01 0.43 16.22
CA GLU A 98 7.15 0.92 17.02
C GLU A 98 6.79 2.16 17.85
N GLN A 99 6.01 3.06 17.27
CA GLN A 99 5.56 4.29 17.92
C GLN A 99 4.43 4.05 18.93
N ARG A 100 3.86 2.84 18.99
CA ARG A 100 2.60 2.61 19.71
C ARG A 100 1.56 3.65 19.32
N ARG A 101 1.38 3.85 18.01
CA ARG A 101 0.35 4.71 17.42
C ARG A 101 -0.87 3.88 17.01
N PRO A 102 -2.11 4.23 17.41
CA PRO A 102 -3.29 3.43 17.06
C PRO A 102 -3.44 3.33 15.55
N VAL A 103 -3.75 2.14 15.03
CA VAL A 103 -3.81 1.91 13.58
C VAL A 103 -4.92 0.95 13.19
N THR A 104 -5.74 1.35 12.24
CA THR A 104 -6.67 0.49 11.51
C THR A 104 -6.10 0.22 10.12
N PHE A 105 -5.67 -1.01 9.88
CA PHE A 105 -5.21 -1.47 8.58
C PHE A 105 -6.37 -2.09 7.80
N VAL A 106 -6.66 -1.61 6.60
CA VAL A 106 -7.72 -2.14 5.75
C VAL A 106 -7.11 -2.53 4.40
N HIS A 107 -7.31 -3.78 3.98
CA HIS A 107 -6.79 -4.26 2.70
C HIS A 107 -7.88 -4.89 1.84
N PHE A 108 -7.94 -4.42 0.60
CA PHE A 108 -8.83 -4.92 -0.44
C PHE A 108 -8.01 -5.69 -1.47
N ALA A 109 -8.40 -6.93 -1.72
CA ALA A 109 -7.82 -7.78 -2.75
C ALA A 109 -8.91 -8.39 -3.62
N ARG A 110 -8.55 -8.87 -4.82
CA ARG A 110 -9.51 -9.55 -5.69
C ARG A 110 -9.97 -10.87 -5.07
N ASN A 111 -9.04 -11.64 -4.51
CA ASN A 111 -9.27 -12.92 -3.85
C ASN A 111 -8.05 -13.33 -3.03
N ALA A 112 -8.17 -14.45 -2.32
CA ALA A 112 -7.11 -15.05 -1.51
C ALA A 112 -5.79 -15.27 -2.26
N ALA A 113 -5.83 -15.72 -3.52
CA ALA A 113 -4.64 -16.08 -4.29
C ALA A 113 -3.74 -14.87 -4.63
N VAL A 114 -4.28 -13.64 -4.56
CA VAL A 114 -3.54 -12.40 -4.84
C VAL A 114 -3.44 -11.47 -3.63
N HIS A 115 -3.79 -11.95 -2.44
CA HIS A 115 -3.62 -11.22 -1.19
C HIS A 115 -2.18 -11.41 -0.67
N ALA A 116 -1.28 -10.53 -1.11
CA ALA A 116 0.10 -10.55 -0.65
C ALA A 116 0.23 -10.07 0.81
N PHE A 117 1.25 -10.55 1.53
CA PHE A 117 1.64 -10.08 2.87
C PHE A 117 0.61 -10.26 4.01
N ARG A 118 -0.43 -11.09 3.82
CA ARG A 118 -1.42 -11.36 4.86
C ARG A 118 -0.78 -11.78 6.19
N ASP A 119 0.07 -12.79 6.16
CA ASP A 119 0.67 -13.37 7.38
C ASP A 119 1.56 -12.34 8.08
N TRP A 120 2.33 -11.56 7.31
CA TRP A 120 3.17 -10.49 7.86
C TRP A 120 2.34 -9.41 8.58
N VAL A 121 1.19 -9.02 8.01
CA VAL A 121 0.28 -8.06 8.63
C VAL A 121 -0.38 -8.67 9.87
N ASP A 122 -0.86 -9.91 9.78
CA ASP A 122 -1.51 -10.61 10.88
C ASP A 122 -0.55 -10.76 12.08
N ASP A 123 0.70 -11.15 11.84
CA ASP A 123 1.74 -11.29 12.88
C ASP A 123 2.08 -9.96 13.56
N LEU A 124 2.15 -8.87 12.79
CA LEU A 124 2.45 -7.55 13.34
C LEU A 124 1.26 -7.01 14.14
N VAL A 125 0.03 -7.19 13.65
CA VAL A 125 -1.19 -6.76 14.33
C VAL A 125 -1.42 -7.56 15.61
N ALA A 126 -1.14 -8.88 15.61
CA ALA A 126 -1.24 -9.72 16.80
C ALA A 126 -0.33 -9.26 17.95
N ARG A 127 0.80 -8.63 17.64
CA ARG A 127 1.75 -8.07 18.62
C ARG A 127 1.47 -6.61 18.98
N SER A 128 0.39 -6.03 18.45
CA SER A 128 0.05 -4.61 18.56
C SER A 128 -1.33 -4.43 19.20
N PRO A 129 -1.44 -4.22 20.52
CA PRO A 129 -2.74 -4.14 21.22
C PRO A 129 -3.71 -3.08 20.67
N GLN A 130 -3.17 -2.03 20.07
CA GLN A 130 -3.85 -0.88 19.49
C GLN A 130 -3.99 -0.93 17.96
N ALA A 131 -3.55 -2.02 17.31
CA ALA A 131 -3.76 -2.23 15.90
C ALA A 131 -5.00 -3.09 15.67
N ARG A 132 -5.71 -2.81 14.59
CA ARG A 132 -6.77 -3.65 14.05
C ARG A 132 -6.52 -3.84 12.56
N ARG A 133 -6.90 -5.00 12.02
CA ARG A 133 -6.90 -5.23 10.57
C ARG A 133 -8.26 -5.66 10.07
N PHE A 134 -8.55 -5.33 8.83
CA PHE A 134 -9.73 -5.77 8.11
C PHE A 134 -9.38 -6.12 6.66
N TYR A 135 -9.86 -7.27 6.21
CA TYR A 135 -9.66 -7.77 4.86
C TYR A 135 -10.98 -7.84 4.11
N CYS A 136 -10.98 -7.37 2.87
CA CYS A 136 -12.10 -7.47 1.96
C CYS A 136 -11.65 -8.15 0.66
N HIS A 137 -12.31 -9.25 0.30
CA HIS A 137 -12.07 -9.90 -1.00
C HIS A 137 -13.25 -9.69 -1.93
N GLU A 138 -13.01 -9.21 -3.14
CA GLU A 138 -14.07 -9.00 -4.12
C GLU A 138 -14.78 -10.30 -4.49
N GLN A 139 -14.00 -11.38 -4.66
CA GLN A 139 -14.50 -12.71 -4.97
C GLN A 139 -14.43 -13.59 -3.72
N ALA A 140 -15.43 -14.47 -3.56
CA ALA A 140 -15.41 -15.48 -2.51
C ALA A 140 -14.18 -16.40 -2.68
N GLY A 141 -13.63 -16.86 -1.56
CA GLY A 141 -12.45 -17.71 -1.53
C GLY A 141 -12.42 -18.57 -0.27
N THR A 142 -11.37 -19.38 -0.15
CA THR A 142 -11.22 -20.34 0.95
C THR A 142 -10.66 -19.72 2.24
N LEU A 143 -10.07 -18.52 2.16
CA LEU A 143 -9.53 -17.83 3.32
C LEU A 143 -10.61 -16.97 4.00
N PRO A 144 -10.72 -16.99 5.34
CA PRO A 144 -11.66 -16.14 6.04
C PRO A 144 -11.26 -14.67 5.90
N VAL A 145 -12.24 -13.83 5.57
CA VAL A 145 -12.11 -12.38 5.44
C VAL A 145 -13.25 -11.67 6.17
N ASP A 146 -13.05 -10.40 6.46
CA ASP A 146 -14.00 -9.59 7.23
C ASP A 146 -15.19 -9.11 6.39
N ALA A 147 -15.04 -9.04 5.06
CA ALA A 147 -16.13 -8.79 4.12
C ALA A 147 -15.82 -9.30 2.70
N HIS A 148 -16.87 -9.34 1.88
CA HIS A 148 -16.76 -9.52 0.44
C HIS A 148 -17.24 -8.29 -0.32
N GLY A 149 -16.58 -7.96 -1.43
CA GLY A 149 -16.95 -6.87 -2.33
C GLY A 149 -15.85 -5.83 -2.54
N ARG A 150 -16.26 -4.59 -2.81
CA ARG A 150 -15.38 -3.45 -3.11
C ARG A 150 -15.46 -2.40 -2.01
N ALA A 151 -14.51 -1.47 -1.98
CA ALA A 151 -14.52 -0.35 -1.04
C ALA A 151 -15.80 0.47 -1.20
N CYS A 152 -16.51 0.66 -0.08
CA CYS A 152 -17.71 1.48 0.01
C CYS A 152 -17.79 2.14 1.40
N THR A 153 -18.67 3.14 1.51
CA THR A 153 -18.88 3.92 2.72
C THR A 153 -19.28 3.04 3.90
N ASP A 154 -20.17 2.07 3.72
CA ASP A 154 -20.64 1.19 4.80
C ASP A 154 -19.52 0.36 5.43
N LEU A 155 -18.62 -0.19 4.62
CA LEU A 155 -17.47 -0.96 5.11
C LEU A 155 -16.51 -0.07 5.89
N LEU A 156 -16.15 1.09 5.33
CA LEU A 156 -15.25 2.01 6.01
C LEU A 156 -15.88 2.60 7.28
N ALA A 157 -17.18 2.88 7.28
CA ALA A 157 -17.90 3.37 8.45
C ALA A 157 -17.82 2.40 9.62
N ARG A 158 -17.92 1.09 9.33
CA ARG A 158 -17.88 0.01 10.30
C ARG A 158 -16.47 -0.20 10.88
N TRP A 159 -15.44 -0.09 10.04
CA TRP A 159 -14.09 -0.48 10.40
C TRP A 159 -13.23 0.66 10.95
N LEU A 160 -13.48 1.89 10.50
CA LEU A 160 -12.69 3.05 10.93
C LEU A 160 -13.18 3.57 12.30
N PRO A 161 -12.31 4.25 13.07
CA PRO A 161 -12.67 4.91 14.34
C PRO A 161 -13.87 5.85 14.20
N GLN A 162 -14.89 5.70 15.06
CA GLN A 162 -16.14 6.49 14.98
C GLN A 162 -15.92 8.00 15.14
N ALA A 163 -14.87 8.43 15.84
CA ALA A 163 -14.53 9.84 16.00
C ALA A 163 -14.10 10.51 14.68
N ARG A 164 -13.67 9.74 13.66
CA ARG A 164 -13.18 10.22 12.35
C ARG A 164 -12.01 11.20 12.38
N ASP A 165 -11.46 11.51 13.55
CA ASP A 165 -10.19 12.20 13.71
C ASP A 165 -9.04 11.20 13.57
N MET A 166 -8.63 10.98 12.32
CA MET A 166 -7.60 10.00 11.94
C MET A 166 -6.85 10.45 10.68
N ASP A 167 -5.54 10.21 10.61
CA ASP A 167 -4.82 10.40 9.33
C ASP A 167 -5.04 9.16 8.46
N ALA A 168 -5.72 9.34 7.33
CA ALA A 168 -6.06 8.29 6.39
C ALA A 168 -5.07 8.27 5.22
N TYR A 169 -4.25 7.22 5.16
CA TYR A 169 -3.34 6.93 4.05
C TYR A 169 -3.97 5.85 3.19
N PHE A 170 -4.27 6.18 1.93
CA PHE A 170 -4.88 5.23 1.03
C PHE A 170 -4.18 5.17 -0.32
N ILE A 171 -4.12 3.96 -0.89
CA ILE A 171 -3.42 3.72 -2.16
C ILE A 171 -3.91 2.45 -2.86
N GLY A 172 -4.02 2.50 -4.19
CA GLY A 172 -4.48 1.39 -5.02
C GLY A 172 -4.84 1.86 -6.44
N PRO A 173 -5.56 1.03 -7.23
CA PRO A 173 -6.01 1.41 -8.56
C PRO A 173 -6.95 2.64 -8.55
N PRO A 174 -7.01 3.46 -9.63
CA PRO A 174 -7.82 4.69 -9.63
C PRO A 174 -9.29 4.52 -9.21
N PRO A 175 -10.03 3.49 -9.67
CA PRO A 175 -11.42 3.32 -9.23
C PRO A 175 -11.55 3.04 -7.72
N PHE A 176 -10.57 2.34 -7.15
CA PHE A 176 -10.50 2.09 -5.71
C PHE A 176 -10.22 3.39 -4.95
N MET A 177 -9.25 4.17 -5.43
CA MET A 177 -8.88 5.45 -4.83
C MET A 177 -10.05 6.44 -4.81
N ALA A 178 -10.77 6.55 -5.93
CA ALA A 178 -11.96 7.38 -6.03
C ALA A 178 -13.05 6.94 -5.02
N ALA A 179 -13.29 5.63 -4.90
CA ALA A 179 -14.27 5.09 -3.97
C ALA A 179 -13.90 5.35 -2.50
N VAL A 180 -12.64 5.15 -2.12
CA VAL A 180 -12.15 5.42 -0.76
C VAL A 180 -12.22 6.91 -0.43
N LYS A 181 -11.74 7.78 -1.34
CA LYS A 181 -11.78 9.24 -1.15
C LYS A 181 -13.21 9.74 -0.96
N ARG A 182 -14.16 9.28 -1.78
CA ARG A 182 -15.58 9.62 -1.65
C ARG A 182 -16.13 9.15 -0.30
N ALA A 183 -15.90 7.89 0.06
CA ALA A 183 -16.38 7.33 1.32
C ALA A 183 -15.81 8.06 2.54
N LEU A 184 -14.53 8.41 2.56
CA LEU A 184 -13.93 9.21 3.64
C LEU A 184 -14.56 10.61 3.75
N GLY A 185 -14.85 11.25 2.61
CA GLY A 185 -15.55 12.53 2.57
C GLY A 185 -16.99 12.45 3.11
N GLU A 186 -17.75 11.42 2.71
CA GLU A 186 -19.10 11.16 3.23
C GLU A 186 -19.09 10.87 4.74
N LEU A 187 -18.01 10.29 5.26
CA LEU A 187 -17.81 10.05 6.69
C LEU A 187 -17.29 11.28 7.45
N GLY A 188 -17.09 12.42 6.78
CA GLY A 188 -16.67 13.67 7.41
C GLY A 188 -15.19 13.76 7.74
N VAL A 189 -14.34 12.91 7.15
CA VAL A 189 -12.88 13.02 7.32
C VAL A 189 -12.40 14.30 6.61
N PRO A 190 -11.64 15.19 7.28
CA PRO A 190 -11.16 16.41 6.64
C PRO A 190 -10.17 16.12 5.48
N PRO A 191 -10.20 16.89 4.38
CA PRO A 191 -9.24 16.71 3.28
C PRO A 191 -7.78 16.78 3.71
N ALA A 192 -7.45 17.58 4.73
CA ALA A 192 -6.09 17.70 5.26
C ALA A 192 -5.59 16.43 5.97
N GLN A 193 -6.49 15.52 6.34
CA GLN A 193 -6.17 14.21 6.96
C GLN A 193 -6.18 13.08 5.92
N MET A 194 -6.44 13.37 4.65
CA MET A 194 -6.48 12.39 3.56
C MET A 194 -5.18 12.43 2.75
N HIS A 195 -4.37 11.39 2.88
CA HIS A 195 -3.10 11.23 2.18
C HIS A 195 -3.20 10.11 1.16
N TRP A 196 -2.72 10.35 -0.06
CA TRP A 196 -2.75 9.35 -1.12
C TRP A 196 -1.67 9.60 -2.17
N GLU A 197 -1.32 8.55 -2.90
CA GLU A 197 -0.47 8.60 -4.08
C GLU A 197 -1.09 7.72 -5.18
N PHE A 198 -0.64 7.91 -6.42
CA PHE A 198 -1.04 7.10 -7.55
C PHE A 198 0.16 6.37 -8.16
N PHE A 199 -0.03 5.10 -8.51
CA PHE A 199 0.93 4.33 -9.30
C PHE A 199 0.67 4.52 -10.79
N GLY A 200 1.40 5.44 -11.42
CA GLY A 200 1.40 5.59 -12.87
C GLY A 200 1.86 6.97 -13.32
N PRO A 201 1.91 7.20 -14.64
CA PRO A 201 2.26 8.51 -15.18
C PRO A 201 1.25 9.56 -14.71
N ALA A 202 1.74 10.74 -14.31
CA ALA A 202 0.95 11.82 -13.71
C ALA A 202 -0.29 12.24 -14.53
N ALA A 203 -0.28 12.00 -15.85
CA ALA A 203 -1.36 12.32 -16.79
C ALA A 203 -2.68 11.55 -16.55
N ALA A 204 -2.69 10.48 -15.75
CA ALA A 204 -3.90 9.68 -15.51
C ALA A 204 -4.91 10.30 -14.51
N LEU A 205 -4.64 11.52 -14.01
CA LEU A 205 -5.51 12.25 -13.08
C LEU A 205 -6.42 13.29 -13.77
N GLU A 206 -6.27 13.51 -15.07
CA GLU A 206 -7.02 14.53 -15.84
C GLU A 206 -8.11 13.95 -16.77
N THR A 207 -8.41 12.65 -16.68
CA THR A 207 -9.48 11.99 -17.44
C THR A 207 -10.55 11.40 -16.55
#